data_AF-A0A182JBI4-F1
#
_entry.id   AF-A0A182JBI4-F1
#
_cell.length_a   1.000
_cell.length_b   1.000
_cell.length_c   1.000
_cell.angle_alpha   90.00
_cell.angle_beta   90.00
_cell.angle_gamma   90.00
#
_symmetry.space_group_name_H-M   'P 1'
#
loop_
_entity.id
_entity.type
_entity.pdbx_description
1 polymer ?
#
loop_
_entity_poly.entity_id
_entity_poly.type
_entity_poly.pdbx_seq_one_letter_code
_entity_poly.pdbx_strand_id
1 'polypeptide(L)'
;MEGSSGTRRSIRSNTFRIDYDGIPRRPSRSEVIDFVVDHLHLGANIAAMQHCNSLGRVYIEMQTAEQAREAVYQNGQKHAITVDGKAYAVPLSLEDGTTEVRLLELPSYVTVAEIKAEMASLGEIISVDEELYGEDTKVPGVRTGIRVIKVIPKDGSLRLGPTLTIGGERTPIIYAGQEAY
;
A
#
# COMPACT_ATOMS: atom_id res chain seq x y z
N MET A 1 -24.12 -23.56 -24.81
CA MET A 1 -24.02 -22.33 -24.00
C MET A 1 -22.58 -22.26 -23.51
N GLU A 2 -21.73 -21.58 -24.27
CA GLU A 2 -20.33 -21.43 -23.94
C GLU A 2 -20.19 -20.37 -22.86
N GLY A 3 -19.78 -20.79 -21.66
CA GLY A 3 -19.40 -19.89 -20.60
C GLY A 3 -18.11 -19.19 -21.00
N SER A 4 -18.20 -17.90 -21.32
CA SER A 4 -17.05 -17.04 -21.50
C SER A 4 -16.30 -16.96 -20.18
N SER A 5 -15.23 -17.76 -20.06
CA SER A 5 -14.18 -17.58 -19.07
C SER A 5 -13.54 -16.23 -19.34
N GLY A 6 -14.07 -15.18 -18.72
CA GLY A 6 -13.44 -13.87 -18.68
C GLY A 6 -12.08 -14.03 -18.02
N THR A 7 -11.01 -14.10 -18.82
CA THR A 7 -9.64 -14.04 -18.34
C THR A 7 -9.49 -12.78 -17.50
N ARG A 8 -9.35 -12.94 -16.17
CA ARG A 8 -9.03 -11.86 -15.22
C ARG A 8 -7.85 -11.08 -15.79
N ARG A 9 -8.07 -9.82 -16.17
CA ARG A 9 -7.04 -8.96 -16.75
C ARG A 9 -5.97 -8.70 -15.69
N SER A 10 -4.78 -9.22 -15.96
CA SER A 10 -3.47 -9.02 -15.33
C SER A 10 -3.46 -8.18 -14.04
N ILE A 11 -3.33 -8.85 -12.90
CA ILE A 11 -2.66 -8.24 -11.74
C ILE A 11 -1.27 -7.84 -12.24
N ARG A 12 -0.84 -6.60 -12.01
CA ARG A 12 0.53 -6.22 -12.36
C ARG A 12 1.47 -7.06 -11.50
N SER A 13 2.32 -7.87 -12.11
CA SER A 13 3.34 -8.63 -11.39
C SER A 13 4.55 -7.74 -11.11
N ASN A 14 5.24 -7.97 -9.99
CA ASN A 14 6.54 -7.35 -9.69
C ASN A 14 6.53 -5.82 -9.78
N THR A 15 5.38 -5.19 -9.54
CA THR A 15 5.19 -3.77 -9.80
C THR A 15 5.00 -3.01 -8.51
N PHE A 16 5.61 -1.83 -8.41
CA PHE A 16 5.19 -0.80 -7.48
C PHE A 16 4.73 0.43 -8.24
N ARG A 17 3.92 1.27 -7.59
CA ARG A 17 3.53 2.57 -8.11
C ARG A 17 4.15 3.70 -7.31
N ILE A 18 4.39 4.79 -8.00
CA ILE A 18 4.73 6.10 -7.46
C ILE A 18 3.52 7.01 -7.68
N ASP A 19 3.00 7.61 -6.61
CA ASP A 19 1.87 8.53 -6.68
C ASP A 19 2.36 9.99 -6.62
N TYR A 20 1.98 10.78 -7.62
CA TYR A 20 2.19 12.22 -7.71
C TYR A 20 0.87 13.00 -7.66
N ASP A 21 -0.23 12.32 -7.31
CA ASP A 21 -1.52 12.96 -7.16
C ASP A 21 -1.50 13.97 -6.00
N GLY A 22 -2.15 15.11 -6.17
CA GLY A 22 -2.12 16.21 -5.20
C GLY A 22 -0.85 17.08 -5.19
N ILE A 23 0.18 16.77 -6.01
CA ILE A 23 1.32 17.66 -6.21
C ILE A 23 0.94 18.76 -7.22
N PRO A 24 1.11 20.07 -6.90
CA PRO A 24 0.64 21.18 -7.74
C PRO A 24 1.21 21.17 -9.16
N ARG A 25 2.46 20.72 -9.30
CA ARG A 25 3.14 20.54 -10.58
C ARG A 25 3.45 19.07 -10.76
N ARG A 26 2.84 18.46 -11.78
CA ARG A 26 3.18 17.09 -12.16
C ARG A 26 4.61 17.03 -12.70
N PRO A 27 5.43 16.06 -12.26
CA PRO A 27 6.76 15.89 -12.80
C PRO A 27 6.68 15.48 -14.27
N SER A 28 7.61 16.01 -15.07
CA SER A 28 7.84 15.59 -16.45
C SER A 28 8.38 14.17 -16.52
N ARG A 29 8.35 13.58 -17.71
CA ARG A 29 8.89 12.23 -17.93
C ARG A 29 10.38 12.14 -17.55
N SER A 30 11.18 13.16 -17.85
CA SER A 30 12.61 13.20 -17.48
C SER A 30 12.77 13.24 -15.97
N GLU A 31 12.06 14.13 -15.27
CA GLU A 31 12.15 14.24 -13.81
C GLU A 31 11.77 12.94 -13.10
N VAL A 32 10.79 12.20 -13.62
CA VAL A 32 10.46 10.86 -13.10
C VAL A 32 11.59 9.86 -13.34
N ILE A 33 12.19 9.87 -14.54
CA ILE A 33 13.31 8.96 -14.85
C ILE A 33 14.49 9.26 -13.93
N ASP A 34 14.88 10.53 -13.82
CA ASP A 34 15.95 10.99 -12.94
C ASP A 34 15.65 10.61 -11.48
N PHE A 35 14.41 10.79 -11.03
CA PHE A 35 14.00 10.33 -9.69
C PHE A 35 14.16 8.82 -9.48
N VAL A 36 13.73 8.01 -10.44
CA VAL A 36 13.81 6.55 -10.35
C VAL A 36 15.27 6.06 -10.40
N VAL A 37 16.12 6.70 -11.20
CA VAL A 37 17.53 6.31 -11.35
C VAL A 37 18.39 6.86 -10.21
N ASP A 38 18.28 8.15 -9.92
CA ASP A 38 19.21 8.86 -9.04
C ASP A 38 18.77 8.86 -7.58
N HIS A 39 17.46 8.83 -7.31
CA HIS A 39 16.93 8.88 -5.94
C HIS A 39 16.45 7.53 -5.42
N LEU A 40 15.88 6.68 -6.29
CA LEU A 40 15.50 5.31 -5.91
C LEU A 40 16.62 4.29 -6.17
N HIS A 41 17.64 4.64 -6.97
CA HIS A 41 18.76 3.76 -7.34
C HIS A 41 18.34 2.46 -8.06
N LEU A 42 17.32 2.52 -8.92
CA LEU A 42 16.69 1.30 -9.49
C LEU A 42 17.06 0.98 -10.96
N GLY A 43 17.76 1.88 -11.67
CA GLY A 43 17.85 1.88 -13.14
C GLY A 43 18.12 0.54 -13.83
N ALA A 44 19.06 -0.28 -13.34
CA ALA A 44 19.42 -1.56 -13.98
C ALA A 44 18.39 -2.68 -13.80
N ASN A 45 17.48 -2.56 -12.83
CA ASN A 45 16.55 -3.62 -12.43
C ASN A 45 15.11 -3.39 -12.92
N ILE A 46 14.87 -2.36 -13.72
CA ILE A 46 13.54 -2.00 -14.23
C ILE A 46 13.25 -2.83 -15.49
N ALA A 47 12.15 -3.57 -15.48
CA ALA A 47 11.62 -4.29 -16.63
C ALA A 47 10.73 -3.39 -17.50
N ALA A 48 9.88 -2.57 -16.87
CA ALA A 48 9.03 -1.62 -17.57
C ALA A 48 8.70 -0.40 -16.70
N MET A 49 8.45 0.74 -17.35
CA MET A 49 7.99 1.98 -16.72
C MET A 49 6.78 2.52 -17.49
N GLN A 50 5.62 2.59 -16.84
CA GLN A 50 4.39 3.09 -17.42
C GLN A 50 3.92 4.37 -16.71
N HIS A 51 3.86 5.47 -17.45
CA HIS A 51 3.29 6.73 -16.95
C HIS A 51 1.78 6.75 -17.15
N CYS A 52 1.03 6.99 -16.07
CA CYS A 52 -0.40 7.17 -16.07
C CYS A 52 -0.74 8.60 -15.66
N ASN A 53 -0.59 9.52 -16.62
CA ASN A 53 -0.75 10.95 -16.38
C ASN A 53 -2.16 11.30 -15.89
N SER A 54 -3.21 10.62 -16.35
CA SER A 54 -4.59 10.91 -15.91
C SER A 54 -4.76 10.76 -14.39
N LEU A 55 -4.10 9.77 -13.80
CA LEU A 55 -4.16 9.48 -12.36
C LEU A 55 -2.99 10.08 -11.57
N GLY A 56 -2.05 10.78 -12.23
CA GLY A 56 -0.83 11.26 -11.59
C GLY A 56 0.04 10.13 -11.05
N ARG A 57 0.14 9.00 -11.75
CA ARG A 57 0.85 7.80 -11.28
C ARG A 57 1.91 7.32 -12.25
N VAL A 58 2.92 6.64 -11.72
CA VAL A 58 3.90 5.89 -12.51
C VAL A 58 4.00 4.48 -11.97
N TYR A 59 3.85 3.48 -12.84
CA TYR A 59 4.01 2.07 -12.49
C TYR A 59 5.39 1.62 -12.93
N ILE A 60 6.14 1.03 -12.00
CA ILE A 60 7.49 0.51 -12.21
C ILE A 60 7.45 -1.00 -12.02
N GLU A 61 7.60 -1.75 -13.11
CA GLU A 61 7.77 -3.20 -13.07
C GLU A 61 9.24 -3.53 -12.90
N MET A 62 9.55 -4.30 -11.87
CA MET A 62 10.89 -4.82 -11.58
C MET A 62 11.07 -6.22 -12.15
N GLN A 63 12.31 -6.68 -12.29
CA GLN A 63 12.57 -8.05 -12.76
C GLN A 63 12.00 -9.12 -11.80
N THR A 64 11.89 -8.81 -10.50
CA THR A 64 11.37 -9.73 -9.49
C THR A 64 10.46 -9.03 -8.47
N ALA A 65 9.57 -9.80 -7.84
CA ALA A 65 8.69 -9.31 -6.77
C ALA A 65 9.48 -8.81 -5.55
N GLU A 66 10.59 -9.45 -5.24
CA GLU A 66 11.45 -9.06 -4.11
C GLU A 66 12.11 -7.71 -4.35
N GLN A 67 12.56 -7.42 -5.57
CA GLN A 67 13.06 -6.08 -5.92
C GLN A 67 11.98 -5.00 -5.81
N ALA A 68 10.73 -5.29 -6.22
CA ALA A 68 9.63 -4.35 -6.06
C ALA A 68 9.32 -4.09 -4.57
N ARG A 69 9.30 -5.16 -3.74
CA ARG A 69 9.13 -5.06 -2.29
C ARG A 69 10.24 -4.23 -1.64
N GLU A 70 11.50 -4.52 -1.97
CA GLU A 70 12.65 -3.82 -1.43
C GLU A 70 12.67 -2.34 -1.84
N ALA A 71 12.30 -2.03 -3.09
CA ALA A 71 12.18 -0.66 -3.56
C ALA A 71 11.19 0.14 -2.70
N VAL A 72 10.00 -0.42 -2.42
CA VAL A 72 8.99 0.23 -1.58
C VAL A 72 9.43 0.29 -0.12
N TYR A 73 10.00 -0.79 0.43
CA TYR A 73 10.47 -0.83 1.81
C TYR A 73 11.56 0.24 2.08
N GLN A 74 12.52 0.36 1.16
CA GLN A 74 13.62 1.30 1.32
C GLN A 74 13.24 2.75 1.04
N ASN A 75 12.20 3.02 0.26
CA ASN A 75 11.94 4.37 -0.26
C ASN A 75 10.55 4.93 0.06
N GLY A 76 9.60 4.11 0.53
CA GLY A 76 8.16 4.41 0.51
C GLY A 76 7.71 5.65 1.27
N GLN A 77 8.50 6.13 2.23
CA GLN A 77 8.22 7.36 2.98
C GLN A 77 9.42 8.33 3.05
N LYS A 78 10.48 8.11 2.25
CA LYS A 78 11.72 8.88 2.35
C LYS A 78 11.78 10.09 1.42
N HIS A 79 10.89 10.15 0.43
CA HIS A 79 11.03 11.08 -0.68
C HIS A 79 9.93 12.15 -0.69
N ALA A 80 10.34 13.36 -1.04
CA ALA A 80 9.45 14.49 -1.24
C ALA A 80 9.95 15.36 -2.40
N ILE A 81 9.03 15.99 -3.12
CA ILE A 81 9.33 17.00 -4.13
C ILE A 81 8.97 18.37 -3.58
N THR A 82 9.89 19.33 -3.72
CA THR A 82 9.64 20.72 -3.34
C THR A 82 9.03 21.48 -4.52
N VAL A 83 7.85 22.06 -4.31
CA VAL A 83 7.17 22.95 -5.27
C VAL A 83 6.86 24.26 -4.54
N ASP A 84 7.31 25.38 -5.09
CA ASP A 84 7.12 26.73 -4.51
C ASP A 84 7.51 26.83 -3.03
N GLY A 85 8.63 26.18 -2.66
CA GLY A 85 9.14 26.17 -1.29
C GLY A 85 8.40 25.23 -0.32
N LYS A 86 7.37 24.51 -0.78
CA LYS A 86 6.65 23.51 0.01
C LYS A 86 7.02 22.10 -0.42
N ALA A 87 7.33 21.24 0.55
CA ALA A 87 7.60 19.82 0.32
C ALA A 87 6.29 19.02 0.20
N TYR A 88 6.22 18.17 -0.81
CA TYR A 88 5.11 17.23 -1.05
C TYR A 88 5.66 15.82 -1.04
N ALA A 89 5.12 14.96 -0.18
CA ALA A 89 5.52 13.56 -0.11
C ALA A 89 5.25 12.85 -1.45
N VAL A 90 6.15 11.95 -1.83
CA VAL A 90 6.02 11.08 -3.00
C VAL A 90 5.90 9.64 -2.50
N PRO A 91 4.68 9.15 -2.22
CA PRO A 91 4.51 7.81 -1.68
C PRO A 91 4.74 6.76 -2.76
N LEU A 92 5.36 5.65 -2.35
CA LEU A 92 5.49 4.43 -3.15
C LEU A 92 4.67 3.32 -2.51
N SER A 93 3.98 2.53 -3.33
CA SER A 93 3.20 1.38 -2.85
C SER A 93 3.27 0.22 -3.83
N LEU A 94 3.14 -1.01 -3.32
CA LEU A 94 3.13 -2.21 -4.17
C LEU A 94 1.82 -2.31 -4.95
N GLU A 95 1.93 -2.77 -6.19
CA GLU A 95 0.79 -3.20 -7.01
C GLU A 95 0.70 -4.73 -6.97
N ASP A 96 0.83 -5.31 -5.78
CA ASP A 96 0.79 -6.77 -5.57
C ASP A 96 -0.63 -7.30 -5.30
N GLY A 97 -1.64 -6.46 -5.52
CA GLY A 97 -3.03 -6.77 -5.22
C GLY A 97 -3.38 -6.75 -3.74
N THR A 98 -2.47 -6.28 -2.87
CA THR A 98 -2.77 -6.13 -1.44
C THR A 98 -3.67 -4.93 -1.17
N THR A 99 -4.55 -5.08 -0.19
CA THR A 99 -5.29 -4.00 0.45
C THR A 99 -4.81 -3.88 1.89
N GLU A 100 -4.51 -2.66 2.31
CA GLU A 100 -4.18 -2.36 3.70
C GLU A 100 -5.47 -2.08 4.49
N VAL A 101 -5.68 -2.83 5.57
CA VAL A 101 -6.80 -2.66 6.50
C VAL A 101 -6.24 -2.24 7.85
N ARG A 102 -6.69 -1.09 8.36
CA ARG A 102 -6.30 -0.57 9.68
C ARG A 102 -7.39 -0.90 10.69
N LEU A 103 -7.04 -1.58 11.77
CA LEU A 103 -7.89 -1.84 12.94
C LEU A 103 -7.52 -0.82 14.02
N LEU A 104 -8.46 0.04 14.43
CA LEU A 104 -8.11 1.26 15.19
C LEU A 104 -8.13 1.11 16.72
N GLU A 105 -9.06 0.33 17.25
CA GLU A 105 -9.34 0.28 18.69
C GLU A 105 -9.27 -1.15 19.23
N LEU A 106 -8.42 -1.99 18.63
CA LEU A 106 -8.33 -3.39 18.99
C LEU A 106 -7.50 -3.55 20.28
N PRO A 107 -8.04 -4.16 21.35
CA PRO A 107 -7.29 -4.32 22.60
C PRO A 107 -6.02 -5.15 22.44
N SER A 108 -5.00 -4.84 23.25
CA SER A 108 -3.66 -5.45 23.13
C SER A 108 -3.60 -6.95 23.45
N TYR A 109 -4.63 -7.49 24.12
CA TYR A 109 -4.74 -8.93 24.38
C TYR A 109 -5.22 -9.72 23.16
N VAL A 110 -5.79 -9.06 22.14
CA VAL A 110 -6.17 -9.74 20.89
C VAL A 110 -4.92 -10.09 20.11
N THR A 111 -4.77 -11.38 19.84
CA THR A 111 -3.55 -11.95 19.27
C THR A 111 -3.53 -11.86 17.76
N VAL A 112 -2.32 -11.90 17.18
CA VAL A 112 -2.13 -12.04 15.72
C VAL A 112 -2.83 -13.29 15.18
N ALA A 113 -2.90 -14.37 15.96
CA ALA A 113 -3.57 -15.59 15.57
C ALA A 113 -5.08 -15.39 15.42
N GLU A 114 -5.72 -14.70 16.36
CA GLU A 114 -7.15 -14.36 16.29
C GLU A 114 -7.46 -13.43 15.11
N ILE A 115 -6.62 -12.41 14.88
CA ILE A 115 -6.74 -11.52 13.72
C ILE A 115 -6.66 -12.33 12.42
N LYS A 116 -5.64 -13.20 12.28
CA LYS A 116 -5.47 -14.03 11.08
C LYS A 116 -6.64 -14.99 10.89
N ALA A 117 -7.14 -15.60 11.96
CA ALA A 117 -8.27 -16.53 11.89
C ALA A 117 -9.54 -15.83 11.40
N GLU A 118 -9.87 -14.66 11.96
CA GLU A 118 -11.07 -13.91 11.56
C GLU A 118 -10.97 -13.41 10.11
N MET A 119 -9.79 -12.92 9.71
CA MET A 119 -9.59 -12.34 8.38
C MET A 119 -9.29 -13.36 7.28
N ALA A 120 -9.07 -14.64 7.61
CA ALA A 120 -8.72 -15.69 6.64
C ALA A 120 -9.78 -15.88 5.54
N SER A 121 -11.05 -15.57 5.83
CA SER A 121 -12.14 -15.65 4.85
C SER A 121 -12.04 -14.58 3.75
N LEU A 122 -11.35 -13.48 4.03
CA LEU A 122 -11.25 -12.31 3.15
C LEU A 122 -10.18 -12.49 2.06
N GLY A 123 -9.19 -13.35 2.32
CA GLY A 123 -8.07 -13.57 1.41
C GLY A 123 -6.80 -14.01 2.12
N GLU A 124 -5.67 -13.87 1.40
CA GLU A 124 -4.36 -14.23 1.94
C GLU A 124 -3.81 -13.09 2.81
N ILE A 125 -3.60 -13.35 4.10
CA ILE A 125 -3.01 -12.39 5.02
C ILE A 125 -1.48 -12.41 4.88
N ILE A 126 -0.94 -11.32 4.34
CA ILE A 126 0.48 -11.15 4.07
C ILE A 126 1.22 -10.69 5.33
N SER A 127 0.71 -9.69 6.03
CA SER A 127 1.30 -9.19 7.28
C SER A 127 0.25 -8.67 8.25
N VAL A 128 0.64 -8.67 9.53
CA VAL A 128 -0.10 -8.08 10.65
C VAL A 128 0.93 -7.29 11.44
N ASP A 129 0.94 -5.98 11.22
CA ASP A 129 1.91 -5.06 11.79
C ASP A 129 1.23 -4.19 12.86
N GLU A 130 1.99 -3.74 13.85
CA GLU A 130 1.52 -2.83 14.89
C GLU A 130 2.10 -1.44 14.65
N GLU A 131 1.23 -0.43 14.61
CA GLU A 131 1.67 0.94 14.43
C GLU A 131 2.29 1.48 15.72
N LEU A 132 3.40 2.21 15.57
CA LEU A 132 4.15 2.82 16.65
C LEU A 132 4.10 4.34 16.51
N TYR A 133 4.12 5.04 17.65
CA TYR A 133 4.29 6.49 17.66
C TYR A 133 5.65 6.88 17.07
N GLY A 134 5.64 7.90 16.22
CA GLY A 134 6.83 8.41 15.54
C GLY A 134 7.78 9.18 16.45
N GLU A 135 8.97 9.47 15.91
CA GLU A 135 10.05 10.24 16.54
C GLU A 135 9.66 11.69 16.86
N ASP A 136 8.59 12.20 16.23
CA ASP A 136 8.01 13.53 16.45
C ASP A 136 7.14 13.61 17.72
N THR A 137 6.92 12.49 18.40
CA THR A 137 6.09 12.42 19.61
C THR A 137 6.93 12.39 20.89
N LYS A 138 6.28 12.55 22.05
CA LYS A 138 6.93 12.40 23.37
C LYS A 138 7.14 10.94 23.79
N VAL A 139 6.64 9.98 23.00
CA VAL A 139 6.64 8.55 23.31
C VAL A 139 7.02 7.69 22.09
N PRO A 140 8.17 7.97 21.44
CA PRO A 140 8.57 7.27 20.23
C PRO A 140 8.70 5.76 20.46
N GLY A 141 8.26 4.98 19.49
CA GLY A 141 8.31 3.51 19.55
C GLY A 141 7.24 2.85 20.43
N VAL A 142 6.40 3.63 21.11
CA VAL A 142 5.26 3.08 21.87
C VAL A 142 4.14 2.67 20.91
N ARG A 143 3.47 1.57 21.23
CA ARG A 143 2.34 1.02 20.45
C ARG A 143 1.13 1.94 20.49
N THR A 144 0.54 2.24 19.33
CA THR A 144 -0.65 3.11 19.24
C THR A 144 -1.96 2.38 19.52
N GLY A 145 -1.95 1.04 19.51
CA GLY A 145 -3.16 0.22 19.53
C GLY A 145 -3.73 -0.06 18.13
N ILE A 146 -3.20 0.59 17.08
CA ILE A 146 -3.60 0.34 15.70
C ILE A 146 -2.88 -0.89 15.16
N ARG A 147 -3.62 -1.80 14.51
CA ARG A 147 -3.06 -2.91 13.72
C ARG A 147 -3.22 -2.64 12.24
N VAL A 148 -2.18 -2.85 11.47
CA VAL A 148 -2.15 -2.67 10.02
C VAL A 148 -2.03 -4.04 9.37
N ILE A 149 -3.06 -4.43 8.63
CA ILE A 149 -3.17 -5.75 8.00
C ILE A 149 -3.02 -5.60 6.51
N LYS A 150 -2.09 -6.34 5.92
CA LYS A 150 -2.00 -6.46 4.46
C LYS A 150 -2.65 -7.76 4.03
N VAL A 151 -3.68 -7.66 3.19
CA VAL A 151 -4.42 -8.82 2.67
C VAL A 151 -4.48 -8.76 1.16
N ILE A 152 -4.25 -9.88 0.48
CA ILE A 152 -4.61 -10.05 -0.93
C ILE A 152 -6.06 -10.54 -0.96
N PRO A 153 -7.04 -9.71 -1.38
CA PRO A 153 -8.44 -10.10 -1.33
C PRO A 153 -8.72 -11.28 -2.26
N LYS A 154 -9.45 -12.28 -1.77
CA LYS A 154 -9.82 -13.48 -2.55
C LYS A 154 -10.56 -13.14 -3.85
N ASP A 155 -11.44 -12.13 -3.78
CA ASP A 155 -12.29 -11.70 -4.89
C ASP A 155 -11.76 -10.45 -5.61
N GLY A 156 -10.52 -10.03 -5.32
CA GLY A 156 -9.85 -8.89 -5.95
C GLY A 156 -10.16 -7.53 -5.34
N SER A 157 -11.18 -7.42 -4.48
CA SER A 157 -11.41 -6.25 -3.63
C SER A 157 -12.06 -6.63 -2.30
N LEU A 158 -11.86 -5.80 -1.28
CA LEU A 158 -12.55 -5.93 0.01
C LEU A 158 -13.89 -5.21 -0.01
N ARG A 159 -14.92 -5.87 0.53
CA ARG A 159 -16.26 -5.32 0.76
C ARG A 159 -16.64 -5.55 2.21
N LEU A 160 -16.17 -4.67 3.09
CA LEU A 160 -16.38 -4.76 4.52
C LEU A 160 -17.18 -3.56 5.01
N GLY A 161 -17.99 -3.78 6.05
CA GLY A 161 -18.60 -2.68 6.79
C GLY A 161 -17.57 -1.84 7.56
N PRO A 162 -17.99 -0.81 8.30
CA PRO A 162 -17.10 0.07 9.05
C PRO A 162 -16.45 -0.59 10.28
N THR A 163 -16.90 -1.79 10.66
CA THR A 163 -16.42 -2.51 11.85
C THR A 163 -16.28 -4.00 11.59
N LEU A 164 -15.32 -4.64 12.28
CA LEU A 164 -15.20 -6.10 12.40
C LEU A 164 -15.32 -6.53 13.87
N THR A 165 -15.63 -7.79 14.11
CA THR A 165 -15.54 -8.41 15.43
C THR A 165 -14.38 -9.40 15.42
N ILE A 166 -13.34 -9.18 16.22
CA ILE A 166 -12.14 -10.02 16.28
C ILE A 166 -11.88 -10.36 17.74
N GLY A 167 -11.75 -11.65 18.07
CA GLY A 167 -11.54 -12.08 19.47
C GLY A 167 -12.68 -11.68 20.40
N GLY A 168 -13.90 -11.51 19.87
CA GLY A 168 -15.07 -11.02 20.60
C GLY A 168 -15.17 -9.48 20.69
N GLU A 169 -14.15 -8.75 20.25
CA GLU A 169 -14.10 -7.29 20.34
C GLU A 169 -14.50 -6.62 19.04
N ARG A 170 -15.40 -5.64 19.12
CA ARG A 170 -15.82 -4.85 17.96
C ARG A 170 -14.82 -3.74 17.72
N THR A 171 -14.11 -3.79 16.59
CA THR A 171 -13.13 -2.77 16.18
C THR A 171 -13.60 -2.00 14.95
N PRO A 172 -13.46 -0.66 14.94
CA PRO A 172 -13.52 0.13 13.71
C PRO A 172 -12.41 -0.28 12.74
N ILE A 173 -12.71 -0.24 11.44
CA ILE A 173 -11.76 -0.50 10.38
C ILE A 173 -11.71 0.63 9.35
N ILE A 174 -10.54 0.86 8.78
CA ILE A 174 -10.34 1.75 7.64
C ILE A 174 -9.54 1.02 6.56
N TYR A 175 -9.98 1.09 5.31
CA TYR A 175 -9.20 0.63 4.16
C TYR A 175 -9.50 1.43 2.89
N ALA A 176 -8.57 1.42 1.94
CA ALA A 176 -8.74 2.14 0.68
C ALA A 176 -9.88 1.52 -0.16
N GLY A 177 -10.80 2.37 -0.64
CA GLY A 177 -11.97 1.92 -1.41
C GLY A 177 -13.16 1.48 -0.57
N GLN A 178 -13.12 1.69 0.75
CA GLN A 178 -14.28 1.56 1.62
C GLN A 178 -15.32 2.62 1.26
N GLU A 179 -16.55 2.19 0.96
CA GLU A 179 -17.65 3.11 0.69
C GLU A 179 -17.98 3.88 1.97
N ALA A 180 -18.03 5.21 1.88
CA ALA A 180 -18.60 6.04 2.93
C ALA A 180 -20.11 5.79 2.98
N TYR A 181 -20.63 5.60 4.19
CA TYR A 181 -22.05 5.41 4.43
C TYR A 181 -22.87 6.64 4.02
#